data_AF-A0A955IY12-F1
#
_entry.id   AF-A0A955IY12-F1
#
_cell.length_a   1.000
_cell.length_b   1.000
_cell.length_c   1.000
_cell.angle_alpha   90.00
_cell.angle_beta   90.00
_cell.angle_gamma   90.00
#
_symmetry.space_group_name_H-M   'P 1'
#
loop_
_entity.id
_entity.type
_entity.pdbx_description
1 polymer ?
#
loop_
_entity_poly.entity_id
_entity_poly.type
_entity_poly.pdbx_seq_one_letter_code
_entity_poly.pdbx_strand_id
1 'polypeptide(L)'
;MKPHADRLYRAVLLSALVAPCLLPVHAFSQATTEQSAATNAEPAEEPLDFAALPRDGHAIFSRQPNEAEIRAFAESGGKMVICARTEAEMEKLDFDERALVESLGMEFVLIPMRGSALSFDYADQLGNAVEHADGSALLHCGSGSRMKALYAVYESKHEGLGKDEVVAAALERGMGESMVKYIERTLMQTPKRVMDSVMPTRMIEDIHTLVSFGTRHTLSETENNRHGIGGARRWVHKQFSDAIADSGKIGDEKPFVQLDRHNVDSDGRRILEPVEVTNVLCTIPGSMPEARSRRYYVLAHLDSRASDVMDSTIDAPGANDDGSGVAALIELARVLAKEHLDATVVLMATTGEEQGLVGARLHAQQNAEGIAGVLNNDMIGDPTGPNGREDRDHVRVFSQGIPSELLTMDGDDLKAALKQMRTYGGESDNTSRQLARYIYDVADLHKTAVQPMLVMRPDRFLRGGDHTPFDEMGLPAIRFCEVHESYDRQHQDVRTEDGVSYGDRAEHVDAEYLANVTRLNAATLVHLANAPSVPTNARIIVADLANDTTLRWDACPETDVAGYEIVWRETTSATWDHAQDVGNVTEGTVDLSKDNYFFGVRAYDKEGYRSPVAFPGAAKE
;
A
#
# COMPACT_ATOMS: atom_id res chain seq x y z
N MET A 1 -8.56 -9.97 -65.03
CA MET A 1 -7.83 -9.26 -66.10
C MET A 1 -6.49 -8.82 -65.55
N LYS A 2 -5.39 -9.36 -66.08
CA LYS A 2 -4.00 -8.84 -66.03
C LYS A 2 -3.87 -7.72 -67.11
N PRO A 3 -2.84 -6.84 -67.13
CA PRO A 3 -1.39 -7.20 -67.09
C PRO A 3 -0.43 -6.22 -66.34
N HIS A 4 0.69 -6.73 -65.76
CA HIS A 4 2.14 -6.54 -66.11
C HIS A 4 2.67 -5.08 -66.08
N ALA A 5 3.88 -4.70 -65.62
CA ALA A 5 5.22 -5.33 -65.54
C ALA A 5 6.09 -4.54 -64.50
N ASP A 6 6.86 -5.18 -63.62
CA ASP A 6 8.30 -5.53 -63.73
C ASP A 6 9.29 -4.40 -64.03
N ARG A 7 10.24 -4.15 -63.09
CA ARG A 7 11.66 -3.90 -63.40
C ARG A 7 12.56 -4.35 -62.23
N LEU A 8 13.55 -5.16 -62.63
CA LEU A 8 14.54 -5.92 -61.86
C LEU A 8 15.94 -5.30 -62.01
N TYR A 9 16.86 -5.73 -61.14
CA TYR A 9 18.34 -5.74 -61.24
C TYR A 9 19.11 -4.43 -60.93
N ARG A 10 20.29 -4.41 -60.27
CA ARG A 10 21.30 -5.46 -59.98
C ARG A 10 22.29 -4.97 -58.89
N ALA A 11 22.82 -5.93 -58.14
CA ALA A 11 23.98 -5.83 -57.26
C ALA A 11 25.29 -5.48 -58.00
N VAL A 12 26.24 -4.85 -57.30
CA VAL A 12 27.67 -4.81 -57.66
C VAL A 12 28.50 -5.30 -56.48
N LEU A 13 29.19 -6.40 -56.72
CA LEU A 13 30.26 -6.99 -55.94
C LEU A 13 31.55 -6.67 -56.72
N LEU A 14 32.58 -6.13 -56.06
CA LEU A 14 33.95 -6.24 -56.56
C LEU A 14 34.97 -6.12 -55.42
N SER A 15 35.79 -7.16 -55.36
CA SER A 15 36.88 -7.49 -54.44
C SER A 15 38.25 -7.20 -55.07
N ALA A 16 39.26 -6.85 -54.24
CA ALA A 16 40.72 -7.17 -54.31
C ALA A 16 41.52 -6.05 -53.59
N LEU A 17 42.19 -6.26 -52.44
CA LEU A 17 43.41 -7.04 -52.08
C LEU A 17 44.65 -6.12 -51.84
N VAL A 18 45.15 -6.16 -50.59
CA VAL A 18 46.56 -6.18 -50.10
C VAL A 18 47.42 -4.91 -50.15
N ALA A 19 47.81 -4.40 -48.97
CA ALA A 19 49.17 -4.47 -48.40
C ALA A 19 49.23 -3.88 -46.96
N PRO A 20 50.02 -4.45 -46.02
CA PRO A 20 50.08 -4.02 -44.63
C PRO A 20 51.25 -3.06 -44.36
N CYS A 21 51.00 -1.98 -43.63
CA CYS A 21 52.06 -1.11 -43.08
C CYS A 21 52.39 -1.50 -41.64
N LEU A 22 53.60 -2.04 -41.48
CA LEU A 22 54.33 -2.26 -40.23
C LEU A 22 54.75 -0.93 -39.60
N LEU A 23 54.53 -0.74 -38.29
CA LEU A 23 55.30 0.14 -37.40
C LEU A 23 55.24 -0.39 -35.94
N PRO A 24 56.21 -0.05 -35.07
CA PRO A 24 57.03 -1.05 -34.38
C PRO A 24 56.59 -1.38 -32.95
N VAL A 25 56.79 -2.66 -32.62
CA VAL A 25 56.83 -3.20 -31.25
C VAL A 25 58.03 -2.59 -30.52
N HIS A 26 57.76 -1.78 -29.50
CA HIS A 26 58.78 -1.46 -28.50
C HIS A 26 58.80 -2.58 -27.47
N ALA A 27 59.93 -3.30 -27.46
CA ALA A 27 60.28 -4.25 -26.43
C ALA A 27 60.42 -3.51 -25.09
N PHE A 28 59.61 -3.89 -24.11
CA PHE A 28 59.94 -3.66 -22.71
C PHE A 28 60.11 -5.01 -22.01
N SER A 29 61.31 -5.14 -21.45
CA SER A 29 61.87 -6.22 -20.66
C SER A 29 60.87 -6.88 -19.71
N GLN A 30 60.80 -8.21 -19.74
CA GLN A 30 60.28 -9.02 -18.64
C GLN A 30 61.18 -8.81 -17.42
N ALA A 31 60.69 -8.07 -16.44
CA ALA A 31 61.13 -8.20 -15.05
C ALA A 31 60.15 -9.17 -14.36
N THR A 32 60.60 -10.39 -14.12
CA THR A 32 59.94 -11.33 -13.22
C THR A 32 60.10 -10.81 -11.79
N THR A 33 59.11 -10.07 -11.32
CA THR A 33 58.85 -9.93 -9.88
C THR A 33 57.88 -11.04 -9.51
N GLU A 34 58.39 -12.06 -8.82
CA GLU A 34 57.59 -12.96 -8.00
C GLU A 34 56.88 -12.11 -6.94
N GLN A 35 55.64 -11.73 -7.23
CA GLN A 35 54.73 -11.20 -6.23
C GLN A 35 54.14 -12.42 -5.55
N SER A 36 54.67 -12.79 -4.38
CA SER A 36 54.08 -13.81 -3.54
C SER A 36 52.61 -13.48 -3.34
N ALA A 37 51.73 -14.44 -3.62
CA ALA A 37 50.34 -14.38 -3.24
C ALA A 37 50.25 -14.24 -1.72
N ALA A 38 50.24 -13.00 -1.23
CA ALA A 38 49.74 -12.68 0.09
C ALA A 38 48.22 -12.81 -0.03
N THR A 39 47.71 -13.96 0.41
CA THR A 39 46.32 -14.10 0.81
C THR A 39 46.01 -12.95 1.76
N ASN A 40 45.20 -11.99 1.32
CA ASN A 40 44.46 -11.13 2.23
C ASN A 40 43.44 -12.01 2.94
N ALA A 41 43.91 -12.82 3.89
CA ALA A 41 43.04 -13.37 4.91
C ALA A 41 42.61 -12.16 5.75
N GLU A 42 41.31 -11.89 5.79
CA GLU A 42 40.75 -11.03 6.81
C GLU A 42 41.28 -11.50 8.18
N PRO A 43 41.65 -10.58 9.09
CA PRO A 43 42.11 -10.98 10.41
C PRO A 43 41.03 -11.87 11.04
N ALA A 44 41.43 -13.05 11.53
CA ALA A 44 40.54 -13.95 12.23
C ALA A 44 39.82 -13.18 13.34
N GLU A 45 38.49 -13.09 13.27
CA GLU A 45 37.70 -12.40 14.28
C GLU A 45 37.99 -12.97 15.67
N GLU A 46 38.04 -12.09 16.68
CA GLU A 46 38.21 -12.55 18.06
C GLU A 46 37.07 -13.49 18.46
N PRO A 47 37.37 -14.61 19.15
CA PRO A 47 36.36 -15.55 19.61
C PRO A 47 35.31 -14.87 20.50
N LEU A 48 34.03 -15.25 20.35
CA LEU A 48 32.95 -14.73 21.19
C LEU A 48 33.20 -15.04 22.69
N ASP A 49 33.25 -13.99 23.50
CA ASP A 49 33.12 -14.11 24.96
C ASP A 49 31.65 -14.11 25.34
N PHE A 50 31.06 -15.30 25.49
CA PHE A 50 29.65 -15.48 25.87
C PHE A 50 29.28 -14.85 27.21
N ALA A 51 30.24 -14.56 28.11
CA ALA A 51 29.97 -13.85 29.35
C ALA A 51 29.84 -12.34 29.15
N ALA A 52 30.49 -11.79 28.13
CA ALA A 52 30.45 -10.37 27.77
C ALA A 52 29.33 -10.03 26.76
N LEU A 53 28.68 -11.04 26.17
CA LEU A 53 27.62 -10.80 25.20
C LEU A 53 26.39 -10.11 25.81
N PRO A 54 25.75 -9.18 25.05
CA PRO A 54 24.47 -8.61 25.43
C PRO A 54 23.44 -9.70 25.68
N ARG A 55 22.62 -9.53 26.72
CA ARG A 55 21.63 -10.51 27.13
C ARG A 55 20.40 -9.84 27.73
N ASP A 56 19.30 -10.57 27.68
CA ASP A 56 18.10 -10.31 28.45
C ASP A 56 17.52 -11.64 28.93
N GLY A 57 17.49 -11.84 30.25
CA GLY A 57 17.17 -13.15 30.84
C GLY A 57 18.01 -14.30 30.24
N HIS A 58 17.33 -15.21 29.54
CA HIS A 58 17.93 -16.38 28.88
C HIS A 58 18.33 -16.14 27.42
N ALA A 59 17.93 -15.00 26.82
CA ALA A 59 18.28 -14.63 25.46
C ALA A 59 19.67 -13.98 25.41
N ILE A 60 20.57 -14.51 24.59
CA ILE A 60 21.96 -14.04 24.43
C ILE A 60 22.14 -13.62 22.97
N PHE A 61 22.60 -12.39 22.72
CA PHE A 61 22.70 -11.85 21.37
C PHE A 61 24.13 -11.90 20.83
N SER A 62 24.31 -12.42 19.61
CA SER A 62 25.63 -12.46 18.96
C SER A 62 25.59 -12.07 17.47
N ARG A 63 26.79 -11.83 16.91
CA ARG A 63 27.04 -11.94 15.46
C ARG A 63 26.91 -13.40 15.00
N GLN A 64 27.11 -13.66 13.71
CA GLN A 64 27.21 -15.02 13.18
C GLN A 64 28.28 -15.80 13.96
N PRO A 65 27.91 -16.86 14.70
CA PRO A 65 28.88 -17.70 15.37
C PRO A 65 29.56 -18.64 14.36
N ASN A 66 30.81 -19.00 14.62
CA ASN A 66 31.51 -20.08 13.91
C ASN A 66 31.32 -21.43 14.62
N GLU A 67 31.82 -22.52 14.01
CA GLU A 67 31.69 -23.87 14.58
C GLU A 67 32.22 -23.99 16.02
N ALA A 68 33.37 -23.37 16.32
CA ALA A 68 33.99 -23.48 17.63
C ALA A 68 33.16 -22.75 18.69
N GLU A 69 32.56 -21.61 18.33
CA GLU A 69 31.69 -20.82 19.19
C GLU A 69 30.38 -21.55 19.49
N ILE A 70 29.78 -22.22 18.51
CA ILE A 70 28.57 -23.04 18.72
C ILE A 70 28.86 -24.21 19.69
N ARG A 71 30.02 -24.86 19.55
CA ARG A 71 30.45 -25.93 20.47
C ARG A 71 30.67 -25.39 21.88
N ALA A 72 31.33 -24.24 22.02
CA ALA A 72 31.55 -23.60 23.32
C ALA A 72 30.23 -23.20 24.00
N PHE A 73 29.26 -22.71 23.22
CA PHE A 73 27.92 -22.41 23.73
C PHE A 73 27.22 -23.67 24.26
N ALA A 74 27.26 -24.78 23.51
CA ALA A 74 26.71 -26.06 23.96
C ALA A 74 27.39 -26.56 25.25
N GLU A 75 28.71 -26.49 25.32
CA GLU A 75 29.50 -26.86 26.51
C GLU A 75 29.16 -26.00 27.74
N SER A 76 28.82 -24.72 27.53
CA SER A 76 28.33 -23.83 28.59
C SER A 76 26.91 -24.14 29.09
N GLY A 77 26.24 -25.13 28.48
CA GLY A 77 24.87 -25.51 28.81
C GLY A 77 23.79 -24.84 27.96
N GLY A 78 24.17 -24.21 26.84
CA GLY A 78 23.25 -23.68 25.85
C GLY A 78 22.26 -24.73 25.34
N LYS A 79 21.04 -24.29 25.02
CA LYS A 79 19.92 -25.19 24.68
C LYS A 79 19.34 -24.95 23.31
N MET A 80 19.40 -23.72 22.83
CA MET A 80 18.76 -23.32 21.59
C MET A 80 19.62 -22.31 20.84
N VAL A 81 19.63 -22.40 19.51
CA VAL A 81 20.14 -21.36 18.61
C VAL A 81 18.99 -20.88 17.74
N ILE A 82 18.75 -19.57 17.75
CA ILE A 82 17.73 -18.91 16.94
C ILE A 82 18.45 -18.02 15.91
N CYS A 83 18.24 -18.33 14.63
CA CYS A 83 18.89 -17.66 13.52
C CYS A 83 17.90 -16.82 12.71
N ALA A 84 18.20 -15.52 12.54
CA ALA A 84 17.40 -14.60 11.72
C ALA A 84 17.91 -14.45 10.26
N ARG A 85 18.74 -15.38 9.76
CA ARG A 85 19.23 -15.36 8.38
C ARG A 85 18.28 -16.12 7.46
N THR A 86 18.29 -15.77 6.18
CA THR A 86 17.59 -16.54 5.14
C THR A 86 18.33 -17.84 4.82
N GLU A 87 17.63 -18.84 4.26
CA GLU A 87 18.28 -20.08 3.83
C GLU A 87 19.42 -19.83 2.83
N ALA A 88 19.22 -18.94 1.85
CA ALA A 88 20.26 -18.56 0.89
C ALA A 88 21.47 -17.86 1.52
N GLU A 89 21.32 -17.20 2.67
CA GLU A 89 22.46 -16.68 3.43
C GLU A 89 23.18 -17.80 4.21
N MET A 90 22.44 -18.78 4.71
CA MET A 90 22.98 -19.92 5.44
C MET A 90 23.75 -20.87 4.53
N GLU A 91 23.28 -21.09 3.29
CA GLU A 91 23.96 -21.90 2.26
C GLU A 91 25.34 -21.36 1.87
N LYS A 92 25.63 -20.09 2.18
CA LYS A 92 26.93 -19.45 1.92
C LYS A 92 27.92 -19.60 3.07
N LEU A 93 27.52 -20.20 4.19
CA LEU A 93 28.42 -20.44 5.31
C LEU A 93 29.36 -21.61 5.00
N ASP A 94 30.54 -21.60 5.62
CA ASP A 94 31.55 -22.65 5.45
C ASP A 94 31.15 -23.98 6.13
N PHE A 95 30.06 -23.99 6.89
CA PHE A 95 29.55 -25.16 7.61
C PHE A 95 28.02 -25.14 7.70
N ASP A 96 27.43 -26.33 7.90
CA ASP A 96 25.99 -26.49 8.15
C ASP A 96 25.71 -26.25 9.64
N GLU A 97 25.30 -25.02 9.95
CA GLU A 97 25.01 -24.59 11.32
C GLU A 97 23.85 -25.36 11.95
N ARG A 98 22.76 -25.61 11.20
CA ARG A 98 21.62 -26.38 11.71
C ARG A 98 22.06 -27.78 12.10
N ALA A 99 22.75 -28.48 11.20
CA ALA A 99 23.22 -29.84 11.45
C ALA A 99 24.19 -29.89 12.64
N LEU A 100 25.07 -28.89 12.80
CA LEU A 100 25.97 -28.81 13.94
C LEU A 100 25.22 -28.63 15.26
N VAL A 101 24.31 -27.65 15.34
CA VAL A 101 23.51 -27.35 16.54
C VAL A 101 22.73 -28.60 16.99
N GLU A 102 22.04 -29.25 16.06
CA GLU A 102 21.28 -30.47 16.32
C GLU A 102 22.19 -31.64 16.75
N SER A 103 23.38 -31.78 16.16
CA SER A 103 24.34 -32.83 16.54
C SER A 103 24.88 -32.69 17.97
N LEU A 104 24.84 -31.46 18.52
CA LEU A 104 25.24 -31.15 19.89
C LEU A 104 24.08 -31.31 20.89
N GLY A 105 22.91 -31.73 20.43
CA GLY A 105 21.73 -31.92 21.27
C GLY A 105 21.02 -30.62 21.67
N MET A 106 21.27 -29.53 20.93
CA MET A 106 20.54 -28.26 21.04
C MET A 106 19.44 -28.18 19.97
N GLU A 107 18.46 -27.32 20.19
CA GLU A 107 17.42 -27.00 19.21
C GLU A 107 17.84 -25.86 18.28
N PHE A 108 17.50 -25.95 17.00
CA PHE A 108 17.76 -24.90 16.01
C PHE A 108 16.43 -24.33 15.48
N VAL A 109 16.22 -23.04 15.65
CA VAL A 109 15.05 -22.32 15.12
C VAL A 109 15.50 -21.33 14.05
N LEU A 110 14.89 -21.43 12.87
CA LEU A 110 15.13 -20.49 11.77
C LEU A 110 13.95 -19.52 11.65
N ILE A 111 14.22 -18.22 11.77
CA ILE A 111 13.27 -17.14 11.50
C ILE A 111 13.79 -16.37 10.28
N PRO A 112 13.44 -16.76 9.04
CA PRO A 112 14.16 -16.33 7.84
C PRO A 112 13.83 -14.90 7.40
N MET A 113 14.35 -13.91 8.14
CA MET A 113 14.14 -12.50 7.85
C MET A 113 14.95 -12.06 6.62
N ARG A 114 14.26 -11.62 5.56
CA ARG A 114 14.89 -11.03 4.38
C ARG A 114 15.23 -9.57 4.62
N GLY A 115 16.52 -9.23 4.57
CA GLY A 115 16.98 -7.85 4.78
C GLY A 115 16.49 -7.30 6.13
N SER A 116 15.79 -6.17 6.09
CA SER A 116 15.26 -5.46 7.26
C SER A 116 13.77 -5.71 7.54
N ALA A 117 13.22 -6.81 7.01
CA ALA A 117 11.82 -7.17 7.18
C ALA A 117 11.51 -7.57 8.65
N LEU A 118 11.15 -6.58 9.47
CA LEU A 118 10.53 -6.76 10.78
C LEU A 118 9.01 -6.89 10.63
N SER A 119 8.41 -7.75 11.45
CA SER A 119 6.96 -7.93 11.53
C SER A 119 6.57 -8.47 12.90
N PHE A 120 5.29 -8.33 13.25
CA PHE A 120 4.73 -8.93 14.45
C PHE A 120 4.66 -10.46 14.39
N ASP A 121 4.61 -11.06 13.19
CA ASP A 121 4.62 -12.53 13.02
C ASP A 121 6.00 -13.10 13.36
N TYR A 122 7.07 -12.44 12.92
CA TYR A 122 8.42 -12.83 13.31
C TYR A 122 8.63 -12.62 14.82
N ALA A 123 8.00 -11.59 15.41
CA ALA A 123 8.06 -11.38 16.85
C ALA A 123 7.32 -12.49 17.61
N ASP A 124 6.17 -12.97 17.12
CA ASP A 124 5.48 -14.14 17.69
C ASP A 124 6.31 -15.42 17.56
N GLN A 125 6.94 -15.64 16.40
CA GLN A 125 7.84 -16.79 16.19
C GLN A 125 9.01 -16.75 17.17
N LEU A 126 9.60 -15.57 17.37
CA LEU A 126 10.67 -15.36 18.34
C LEU A 126 10.19 -15.59 19.77
N GLY A 127 9.04 -15.02 20.15
CA GLY A 127 8.46 -15.20 21.48
C GLY A 127 8.18 -16.66 21.79
N ASN A 128 7.53 -17.38 20.86
CA ASN A 128 7.32 -18.82 20.99
C ASN A 128 8.64 -19.57 21.15
N ALA A 129 9.67 -19.27 20.36
CA ALA A 129 10.96 -19.95 20.47
C ALA A 129 11.66 -19.68 21.81
N VAL A 130 11.70 -18.41 22.25
CA VAL A 130 12.35 -18.00 23.50
C VAL A 130 11.60 -18.56 24.72
N GLU A 131 10.27 -18.56 24.73
CA GLU A 131 9.46 -19.12 25.82
C GLU A 131 9.59 -20.65 25.95
N HIS A 132 9.80 -21.37 24.83
CA HIS A 132 9.97 -22.82 24.84
C HIS A 132 11.42 -23.27 25.09
N ALA A 133 12.38 -22.34 25.10
CA ALA A 133 13.76 -22.67 25.40
C ALA A 133 13.92 -23.09 26.87
N ASP A 134 14.25 -24.36 27.11
CA ASP A 134 14.55 -24.91 28.46
C ASP A 134 15.95 -24.52 28.96
N GLY A 135 16.31 -23.24 28.80
CA GLY A 135 17.62 -22.67 29.15
C GLY A 135 18.04 -21.54 28.23
N SER A 136 19.35 -21.26 28.17
CA SER A 136 19.86 -20.17 27.35
C SER A 136 19.67 -20.40 25.85
N ALA A 137 19.21 -19.36 25.16
CA ALA A 137 19.05 -19.31 23.72
C ALA A 137 20.05 -18.31 23.11
N LEU A 138 20.81 -18.73 22.10
CA LEU A 138 21.71 -17.88 21.35
C LEU A 138 20.98 -17.31 20.13
N LEU A 139 20.77 -16.01 20.13
CA LEU A 139 20.02 -15.24 19.14
C LEU A 139 21.00 -14.52 18.21
N HIS A 140 21.01 -14.85 16.92
CA HIS A 140 21.96 -14.25 15.98
C HIS A 140 21.42 -14.01 14.58
N CYS A 141 22.17 -13.22 13.83
CA CYS A 141 22.11 -13.14 12.37
C CYS A 141 23.53 -12.88 11.85
N GLY A 142 23.72 -12.17 10.73
CA GLY A 142 25.05 -11.75 10.27
C GLY A 142 25.78 -10.88 11.32
N SER A 143 25.29 -9.67 11.58
CA SER A 143 25.84 -8.75 12.61
C SER A 143 25.16 -8.85 13.99
N GLY A 144 24.08 -9.62 14.09
CA GLY A 144 23.17 -9.65 15.25
C GLY A 144 22.13 -8.51 15.28
N SER A 145 22.23 -7.49 14.41
CA SER A 145 21.33 -6.33 14.46
C SER A 145 19.87 -6.66 14.11
N ARG A 146 19.62 -7.54 13.12
CA ARG A 146 18.24 -7.99 12.80
C ARG A 146 17.56 -8.62 14.01
N MET A 147 18.31 -9.43 14.75
CA MET A 147 17.76 -10.18 15.88
C MET A 147 17.49 -9.28 17.08
N LYS A 148 18.37 -8.30 17.37
CA LYS A 148 18.13 -7.27 18.39
C LYS A 148 16.92 -6.39 18.05
N ALA A 149 16.76 -6.03 16.78
CA ALA A 149 15.60 -5.28 16.32
C ALA A 149 14.30 -6.10 16.40
N LEU A 150 14.36 -7.39 16.06
CA LEU A 150 13.22 -8.30 16.20
C LEU A 150 12.83 -8.47 17.66
N TYR A 151 13.82 -8.59 18.55
CA TYR A 151 13.60 -8.67 19.98
C TYR A 151 12.95 -7.40 20.54
N ALA A 152 13.32 -6.21 20.06
CA ALA A 152 12.66 -4.97 20.43
C ALA A 152 11.16 -4.94 20.06
N VAL A 153 10.80 -5.49 18.89
CA VAL A 153 9.39 -5.63 18.49
C VAL A 153 8.68 -6.66 19.39
N TYR A 154 9.36 -7.76 19.73
CA TYR A 154 8.86 -8.75 20.69
C TYR A 154 8.60 -8.13 22.07
N GLU A 155 9.55 -7.39 22.64
CA GLU A 155 9.41 -6.70 23.93
C GLU A 155 8.21 -5.75 23.93
N SER A 156 8.03 -4.99 22.83
CA SER A 156 6.88 -4.09 22.73
C SER A 156 5.55 -4.86 22.67
N LYS A 157 5.49 -5.96 21.91
CA LYS A 157 4.26 -6.74 21.70
C LYS A 157 3.89 -7.60 22.91
N HIS A 158 4.84 -8.33 23.49
CA HIS A 158 4.60 -9.34 24.51
C HIS A 158 4.81 -8.82 25.94
N GLU A 159 5.68 -7.83 26.12
CA GLU A 159 5.99 -7.26 27.45
C GLU A 159 5.37 -5.88 27.66
N GLY A 160 4.81 -5.28 26.60
CA GLY A 160 4.10 -4.01 26.65
C GLY A 160 5.01 -2.78 26.76
N LEU A 161 6.30 -2.92 26.44
CA LEU A 161 7.25 -1.81 26.47
C LEU A 161 6.98 -0.78 25.36
N GLY A 162 7.26 0.49 25.65
CA GLY A 162 7.05 1.58 24.71
C GLY A 162 8.07 1.58 23.57
N LYS A 163 7.71 2.12 22.40
CA LYS A 163 8.58 2.24 21.22
C LYS A 163 9.96 2.81 21.56
N ASP A 164 10.00 3.94 22.26
CA ASP A 164 11.27 4.63 22.57
C ASP A 164 12.13 3.83 23.56
N GLU A 165 11.48 3.08 24.47
CA GLU A 165 12.13 2.21 25.44
C GLU A 165 12.79 1.00 24.75
N VAL A 166 12.06 0.31 23.87
CA VAL A 166 12.61 -0.85 23.16
C VAL A 166 13.70 -0.46 22.16
N VAL A 167 13.60 0.73 21.54
CA VAL A 167 14.66 1.27 20.67
C VAL A 167 15.92 1.55 21.49
N ALA A 168 15.80 2.21 22.63
CA ALA A 168 16.94 2.50 23.50
C ALA A 168 17.59 1.20 24.00
N ALA A 169 16.80 0.23 24.48
CA ALA A 169 17.29 -1.06 24.94
C ALA A 169 18.01 -1.85 23.82
N ALA A 170 17.49 -1.83 22.60
CA ALA A 170 18.14 -2.48 21.46
C ALA A 170 19.48 -1.82 21.09
N LEU A 171 19.57 -0.49 21.14
CA LEU A 171 20.82 0.26 20.92
C LEU A 171 21.85 -0.04 22.01
N GLU A 172 21.44 -0.10 23.28
CA GLU A 172 22.31 -0.51 24.40
C GLU A 172 22.84 -1.93 24.23
N ARG A 173 22.05 -2.84 23.65
CA ARG A 173 22.47 -4.20 23.26
C ARG A 173 23.36 -4.22 21.99
N GLY A 174 23.76 -3.06 21.48
CA GLY A 174 24.64 -2.92 20.32
C GLY A 174 23.95 -3.25 18.99
N MET A 175 22.67 -2.89 18.84
CA MET A 175 22.00 -2.84 17.55
C MET A 175 22.56 -1.67 16.71
N GLY A 176 22.76 -1.86 15.41
CA GLY A 176 23.16 -0.76 14.52
C GLY A 176 22.03 0.26 14.35
N GLU A 177 22.37 1.55 14.31
CA GLU A 177 21.39 2.65 14.18
C GLU A 177 20.50 2.56 12.93
N SER A 178 21.00 1.94 11.86
CA SER A 178 20.22 1.71 10.64
C SER A 178 18.97 0.86 10.85
N MET A 179 18.87 0.12 11.96
CA MET A 179 17.71 -0.69 12.30
C MET A 179 16.56 0.08 12.95
N VAL A 180 16.82 1.26 13.51
CA VAL A 180 15.84 2.03 14.31
C VAL A 180 14.57 2.30 13.50
N LYS A 181 14.71 2.78 12.26
CA LYS A 181 13.57 3.06 11.37
C LYS A 181 12.65 1.87 11.12
N TYR A 182 13.18 0.64 11.15
CA TYR A 182 12.36 -0.54 10.93
C TYR A 182 11.56 -0.91 12.18
N ILE A 183 12.11 -0.66 13.38
CA ILE A 183 11.37 -0.76 14.64
C ILE A 183 10.30 0.31 14.68
N GLU A 184 10.66 1.57 14.40
CA GLU A 184 9.72 2.70 14.40
C GLU A 184 8.55 2.46 13.46
N ARG A 185 8.82 1.96 12.25
CA ARG A 185 7.80 1.58 11.27
C ARG A 185 6.89 0.45 11.73
N THR A 186 7.43 -0.54 12.43
CA THR A 186 6.64 -1.68 12.91
C THR A 186 5.78 -1.27 14.12
N LEU A 187 6.29 -0.37 14.96
CA LEU A 187 5.66 0.07 16.21
C LEU A 187 4.96 1.44 16.07
N MET A 188 4.53 1.81 14.86
CA MET A 188 3.83 3.07 14.61
C MET A 188 2.56 3.17 15.45
N GLN A 189 2.49 4.20 16.31
CA GLN A 189 1.39 4.34 17.25
C GLN A 189 0.13 4.95 16.60
N THR A 190 0.27 5.86 15.64
CA THR A 190 -0.86 6.56 15.03
C THR A 190 -1.80 5.61 14.27
N PRO A 191 -1.33 4.73 13.36
CA PRO A 191 -2.18 3.72 12.72
C PRO A 191 -2.90 2.83 13.74
N LYS A 192 -2.18 2.35 14.76
CA LYS A 192 -2.77 1.53 15.83
C LYS A 192 -3.89 2.28 16.56
N ARG A 193 -3.64 3.52 16.97
CA ARG A 193 -4.59 4.37 17.70
C ARG A 193 -5.87 4.62 16.91
N VAL A 194 -5.75 4.94 15.61
CA VAL A 194 -6.94 5.19 14.78
C VAL A 194 -7.73 3.91 14.54
N MET A 195 -7.06 2.77 14.32
CA MET A 195 -7.74 1.48 14.15
C MET A 195 -8.49 1.06 15.42
N ASP A 196 -7.84 1.19 16.59
CA ASP A 196 -8.45 0.89 17.89
C ASP A 196 -9.62 1.82 18.23
N SER A 197 -9.64 3.03 17.66
CA SER A 197 -10.69 4.04 17.91
C SER A 197 -11.95 3.83 17.08
N VAL A 198 -11.92 3.00 16.03
CA VAL A 198 -13.09 2.67 15.20
C VAL A 198 -14.11 1.87 16.02
N MET A 199 -15.33 2.37 16.12
CA MET A 199 -16.41 1.78 16.92
C MET A 199 -17.52 1.16 16.06
N PRO A 200 -17.62 -0.18 15.96
CA PRO A 200 -18.67 -0.88 15.20
C PRO A 200 -20.09 -0.45 15.58
N THR A 201 -20.33 -0.18 16.85
CA THR A 201 -21.66 0.20 17.37
C THR A 201 -22.15 1.53 16.80
N ARG A 202 -21.27 2.54 16.73
CA ARG A 202 -21.61 3.86 16.16
C ARG A 202 -21.94 3.75 14.68
N MET A 203 -21.17 2.92 13.96
CA MET A 203 -21.37 2.73 12.53
C MET A 203 -22.74 2.12 12.23
N ILE A 204 -23.18 1.12 12.99
CA ILE A 204 -24.54 0.57 12.83
C ILE A 204 -25.63 1.57 13.21
N GLU A 205 -25.43 2.40 14.24
CA GLU A 205 -26.35 3.49 14.57
C GLU A 205 -26.47 4.51 13.41
N ASP A 206 -25.35 4.82 12.76
CA ASP A 206 -25.31 5.68 11.57
C ASP A 206 -26.07 5.04 10.40
N ILE A 207 -25.92 3.73 10.16
CA ILE A 207 -26.67 2.98 9.14
C ILE A 207 -28.16 3.03 9.40
N HIS A 208 -28.60 2.76 10.64
CA HIS A 208 -30.02 2.84 10.98
C HIS A 208 -30.59 4.24 10.72
N THR A 209 -29.80 5.28 10.98
CA THR A 209 -30.21 6.66 10.71
C THR A 209 -30.29 6.93 9.20
N LEU A 210 -29.31 6.48 8.42
CA LEU A 210 -29.31 6.61 6.96
C LEU A 210 -30.51 5.90 6.31
N VAL A 211 -30.85 4.70 6.79
CA VAL A 211 -32.04 3.94 6.37
C VAL A 211 -33.34 4.67 6.75
N SER A 212 -33.37 5.35 7.90
CA SER A 212 -34.58 6.03 8.39
C SER A 212 -35.07 7.19 7.51
N PHE A 213 -34.24 7.67 6.57
CA PHE A 213 -34.67 8.66 5.58
C PHE A 213 -35.63 8.09 4.53
N GLY A 214 -35.93 6.77 4.56
CA GLY A 214 -36.85 6.09 3.65
C GLY A 214 -36.21 5.83 2.30
N THR A 215 -35.90 6.91 1.58
CA THR A 215 -35.07 6.89 0.36
C THR A 215 -34.07 8.03 0.41
N ARG A 216 -32.92 7.83 -0.22
CA ARG A 216 -31.93 8.88 -0.46
C ARG A 216 -31.74 9.11 -1.96
N HIS A 217 -32.71 8.74 -2.79
CA HIS A 217 -32.65 8.96 -4.23
C HIS A 217 -32.30 10.42 -4.58
N THR A 218 -31.43 10.64 -5.57
CA THR A 218 -30.93 11.99 -5.92
C THR A 218 -32.04 12.99 -6.22
N LEU A 219 -33.13 12.53 -6.81
CA LEU A 219 -34.34 13.32 -7.14
C LEU A 219 -35.43 13.29 -6.04
N SER A 220 -35.14 12.81 -4.84
CA SER A 220 -36.09 12.80 -3.72
C SER A 220 -36.21 14.18 -3.05
N GLU A 221 -37.26 14.35 -2.24
CA GLU A 221 -37.57 15.58 -1.49
C GLU A 221 -36.36 16.18 -0.75
N THR A 222 -36.22 17.51 -0.80
CA THR A 222 -35.07 18.22 -0.22
C THR A 222 -35.39 18.98 1.06
N GLU A 223 -36.65 19.32 1.32
CA GLU A 223 -37.00 20.22 2.43
C GLU A 223 -37.20 19.47 3.75
N ASN A 224 -37.64 18.21 3.72
CA ASN A 224 -37.89 17.43 4.92
C ASN A 224 -36.57 17.01 5.61
N ASN A 225 -36.45 17.26 6.91
CA ASN A 225 -35.28 16.88 7.72
C ASN A 225 -35.22 15.39 8.10
N ARG A 226 -36.28 14.63 7.86
CA ARG A 226 -36.42 13.22 8.29
C ARG A 226 -36.69 12.25 7.14
N HIS A 227 -36.69 12.74 5.91
CA HIS A 227 -36.95 11.92 4.73
C HIS A 227 -36.25 12.51 3.51
N GLY A 228 -35.84 11.67 2.56
CA GLY A 228 -35.22 12.11 1.31
C GLY A 228 -33.76 12.54 1.44
N ILE A 229 -33.15 12.77 0.28
CA ILE A 229 -31.74 13.16 0.14
C ILE A 229 -31.42 14.50 0.82
N GLY A 230 -32.38 15.41 0.92
CA GLY A 230 -32.20 16.68 1.66
C GLY A 230 -31.93 16.47 3.14
N GLY A 231 -32.75 15.65 3.80
CA GLY A 231 -32.57 15.28 5.20
C GLY A 231 -31.25 14.56 5.44
N ALA A 232 -30.93 13.59 4.59
CA ALA A 232 -29.69 12.83 4.67
C ALA A 232 -28.45 13.73 4.55
N ARG A 233 -28.39 14.62 3.55
CA ARG A 233 -27.26 15.57 3.36
C ARG A 233 -27.03 16.45 4.59
N ARG A 234 -28.10 17.01 5.16
CA ARG A 234 -28.01 17.85 6.37
C ARG A 234 -27.54 17.05 7.58
N TRP A 235 -27.98 15.79 7.69
CA TRP A 235 -27.54 14.92 8.77
C TRP A 235 -26.07 14.54 8.65
N VAL A 236 -25.59 14.13 7.46
CA VAL A 236 -24.16 13.84 7.23
C VAL A 236 -23.29 15.08 7.49
N HIS A 237 -23.71 16.26 7.01
CA HIS A 237 -23.01 17.51 7.30
C HIS A 237 -22.89 17.75 8.81
N LYS A 238 -23.95 17.48 9.58
CA LYS A 238 -23.93 17.59 11.03
C LYS A 238 -22.98 16.56 11.66
N GLN A 239 -23.03 15.30 11.23
CA GLN A 239 -22.14 14.25 11.75
C GLN A 239 -20.67 14.61 11.54
N PHE A 240 -20.30 15.08 10.34
CA PHE A 240 -18.95 15.59 10.10
C PHE A 240 -18.61 16.78 10.98
N SER A 241 -19.52 17.74 11.11
CA SER A 241 -19.29 18.95 11.93
C SER A 241 -19.06 18.60 13.41
N ASP A 242 -19.85 17.66 13.95
CA ASP A 242 -19.70 17.17 15.31
C ASP A 242 -18.38 16.39 15.48
N ALA A 243 -18.02 15.54 14.50
CA ALA A 243 -16.80 14.74 14.53
C ALA A 243 -15.52 15.58 14.62
N ILE A 244 -15.48 16.72 13.92
CA ILE A 244 -14.32 17.60 13.88
C ILE A 244 -14.32 18.71 14.96
N ALA A 245 -15.42 18.87 15.69
CA ALA A 245 -15.62 19.98 16.63
C ALA A 245 -14.51 20.05 17.69
N ASP A 246 -14.11 18.89 18.22
CA ASP A 246 -13.10 18.74 19.26
C ASP A 246 -11.73 18.28 18.70
N SER A 247 -11.42 18.64 17.46
CA SER A 247 -10.13 18.31 16.82
C SER A 247 -8.92 18.93 17.54
N GLY A 248 -9.12 20.06 18.24
CA GLY A 248 -8.03 20.82 18.87
C GLY A 248 -7.15 21.61 17.91
N LYS A 249 -7.38 21.48 16.59
CA LYS A 249 -6.63 22.16 15.52
C LYS A 249 -7.18 23.56 15.24
N ILE A 250 -6.29 24.49 14.89
CA ILE A 250 -6.60 25.91 14.66
C ILE A 250 -5.90 26.42 13.39
N GLY A 251 -6.28 27.63 12.93
CA GLY A 251 -5.66 28.25 11.75
C GLY A 251 -5.86 27.40 10.50
N ASP A 252 -4.80 27.25 9.70
CA ASP A 252 -4.82 26.51 8.44
C ASP A 252 -4.97 25.00 8.60
N GLU A 253 -4.74 24.48 9.82
CA GLU A 253 -4.89 23.05 10.15
C GLU A 253 -6.32 22.71 10.61
N LYS A 254 -7.17 23.72 10.82
CA LYS A 254 -8.52 23.53 11.34
C LYS A 254 -9.37 22.75 10.31
N PRO A 255 -9.89 21.57 10.66
CA PRO A 255 -10.81 20.85 9.78
C PRO A 255 -12.10 21.63 9.56
N PHE A 256 -12.75 21.40 8.42
CA PHE A 256 -13.99 22.05 8.06
C PHE A 256 -14.89 21.16 7.20
N VAL A 257 -16.19 21.46 7.24
CA VAL A 257 -17.21 20.82 6.40
C VAL A 257 -17.68 21.81 5.35
N GLN A 258 -17.83 21.34 4.11
CA GLN A 258 -18.31 22.15 2.99
C GLN A 258 -19.34 21.37 2.16
N LEU A 259 -20.21 22.13 1.49
CA LEU A 259 -21.14 21.60 0.50
C LEU A 259 -20.63 21.95 -0.88
N ASP A 260 -20.43 20.94 -1.71
CA ASP A 260 -20.02 21.09 -3.10
C ASP A 260 -21.26 20.93 -3.98
N ARG A 261 -21.78 22.06 -4.49
CA ARG A 261 -23.09 22.19 -5.12
C ARG A 261 -22.96 22.38 -6.63
N HIS A 262 -23.71 21.60 -7.38
CA HIS A 262 -23.73 21.63 -8.84
C HIS A 262 -25.17 21.70 -9.36
N ASN A 263 -25.45 22.70 -10.20
CA ASN A 263 -26.71 22.75 -10.94
C ASN A 263 -26.60 21.86 -12.18
N VAL A 264 -27.47 20.86 -12.28
CA VAL A 264 -27.46 19.88 -13.37
C VAL A 264 -28.74 20.04 -14.17
N ASP A 265 -28.59 20.30 -15.47
CA ASP A 265 -29.72 20.36 -16.39
C ASP A 265 -30.32 18.97 -16.63
N SER A 266 -31.60 18.94 -17.00
CA SER A 266 -32.27 17.70 -17.42
C SER A 266 -31.60 17.11 -18.65
N ASP A 267 -31.27 15.82 -18.58
CA ASP A 267 -30.83 15.02 -19.73
C ASP A 267 -31.99 14.23 -20.37
N GLY A 268 -33.19 14.33 -19.78
CA GLY A 268 -34.40 13.62 -20.21
C GLY A 268 -34.33 12.11 -20.04
N ARG A 269 -33.33 11.58 -19.32
CA ARG A 269 -33.09 10.15 -19.16
C ARG A 269 -32.87 9.76 -17.70
N ARG A 270 -31.82 10.26 -17.05
CA ARG A 270 -31.46 9.96 -15.66
C ARG A 270 -31.70 11.14 -14.72
N ILE A 271 -31.78 12.35 -15.28
CA ILE A 271 -32.17 13.58 -14.62
C ILE A 271 -33.34 14.15 -15.41
N LEU A 272 -34.57 14.02 -14.90
CA LEU A 272 -35.78 14.39 -15.64
C LEU A 272 -36.06 15.89 -15.62
N GLU A 273 -35.65 16.56 -14.56
CA GLU A 273 -35.78 18.00 -14.38
C GLU A 273 -34.49 18.57 -13.78
N PRO A 274 -34.20 19.87 -13.97
CA PRO A 274 -33.02 20.48 -13.39
C PRO A 274 -32.96 20.27 -11.87
N VAL A 275 -31.80 19.84 -11.37
CA VAL A 275 -31.61 19.50 -9.96
C VAL A 275 -30.28 20.03 -9.44
N GLU A 276 -30.23 20.42 -8.16
CA GLU A 276 -28.98 20.71 -7.47
C GLU A 276 -28.42 19.43 -6.84
N VAL A 277 -27.37 18.89 -7.47
CA VAL A 277 -26.57 17.77 -6.95
C VAL A 277 -25.56 18.34 -5.95
N THR A 278 -25.52 17.81 -4.73
CA THR A 278 -24.73 18.39 -3.65
C THR A 278 -23.98 17.32 -2.88
N ASN A 279 -22.66 17.28 -3.06
CA ASN A 279 -21.77 16.45 -2.27
C ASN A 279 -21.54 17.12 -0.90
N VAL A 280 -21.29 16.31 0.13
CA VAL A 280 -20.93 16.77 1.48
C VAL A 280 -19.49 16.35 1.77
N LEU A 281 -18.61 17.33 2.00
CA LEU A 281 -17.19 17.08 2.20
C LEU A 281 -16.77 17.46 3.62
N CYS A 282 -15.96 16.61 4.26
CA CYS A 282 -15.18 16.92 5.45
C CYS A 282 -13.70 16.92 5.09
N THR A 283 -13.06 18.09 5.19
CA THR A 283 -11.64 18.27 4.91
C THR A 283 -10.87 18.32 6.22
N ILE A 284 -9.84 17.49 6.35
CA ILE A 284 -8.85 17.50 7.44
C ILE A 284 -7.52 17.96 6.84
N PRO A 285 -7.17 19.26 6.98
CA PRO A 285 -5.95 19.81 6.40
C PRO A 285 -4.69 19.19 7.00
N GLY A 286 -3.68 19.03 6.15
CA GLY A 286 -2.34 18.60 6.55
C GLY A 286 -1.54 19.72 7.22
N SER A 287 -0.64 19.37 8.13
CA SER A 287 0.19 20.32 8.89
C SER A 287 1.44 20.75 8.12
N MET A 288 2.06 19.85 7.35
CA MET A 288 3.32 20.11 6.64
C MET A 288 3.12 20.99 5.39
N PRO A 289 3.76 22.18 5.29
CA PRO A 289 3.58 23.08 4.16
C PRO A 289 3.86 22.45 2.79
N GLU A 290 4.88 21.61 2.69
CA GLU A 290 5.31 20.94 1.47
C GLU A 290 4.32 19.85 1.01
N ALA A 291 3.60 19.23 1.95
CA ALA A 291 2.65 18.14 1.67
C ALA A 291 1.18 18.57 1.72
N ARG A 292 0.83 19.72 2.32
CA ARG A 292 -0.56 20.14 2.58
C ARG A 292 -1.44 20.19 1.33
N SER A 293 -0.89 20.55 0.17
CA SER A 293 -1.63 20.61 -1.10
C SER A 293 -1.88 19.24 -1.73
N ARG A 294 -1.17 18.21 -1.28
CA ARG A 294 -1.40 16.81 -1.64
C ARG A 294 -2.64 16.32 -0.89
N ARG A 295 -3.63 15.83 -1.62
CA ARG A 295 -4.95 15.48 -1.11
C ARG A 295 -5.28 14.01 -1.37
N TYR A 296 -5.70 13.30 -0.33
CA TYR A 296 -6.22 11.93 -0.42
C TYR A 296 -7.71 11.93 -0.14
N TYR A 297 -8.48 11.36 -1.07
CA TYR A 297 -9.94 11.31 -0.99
C TYR A 297 -10.41 9.94 -0.52
N VAL A 298 -11.45 9.94 0.30
CA VAL A 298 -12.28 8.76 0.57
C VAL A 298 -13.69 9.09 0.11
N LEU A 299 -14.24 8.24 -0.75
CA LEU A 299 -15.57 8.43 -1.34
C LEU A 299 -16.53 7.36 -0.84
N ALA A 300 -17.80 7.73 -0.75
CA ALA A 300 -18.94 6.85 -0.62
C ALA A 300 -20.18 7.61 -1.09
N HIS A 301 -21.12 6.95 -1.77
CA HIS A 301 -22.29 7.65 -2.28
C HIS A 301 -23.42 7.69 -1.26
N LEU A 302 -24.00 8.89 -1.10
CA LEU A 302 -25.09 9.11 -0.16
C LEU A 302 -26.43 8.68 -0.72
N ASP A 303 -26.62 8.78 -2.04
CA ASP A 303 -27.86 8.38 -2.67
C ASP A 303 -28.11 6.88 -2.62
N SER A 304 -29.36 6.49 -2.81
CA SER A 304 -29.80 5.10 -2.88
C SER A 304 -30.94 5.03 -3.89
N ARG A 305 -31.26 3.83 -4.37
CA ARG A 305 -32.39 3.66 -5.27
C ARG A 305 -33.10 2.33 -5.12
N ALA A 306 -34.33 2.30 -5.61
CA ALA A 306 -35.14 1.10 -5.72
C ALA A 306 -34.88 0.37 -7.05
N SER A 307 -35.73 -0.61 -7.39
CA SER A 307 -35.60 -1.37 -8.64
C SER A 307 -35.82 -0.52 -9.89
N ASP A 308 -36.82 0.36 -9.86
CA ASP A 308 -36.91 1.43 -10.84
C ASP A 308 -35.92 2.54 -10.46
N VAL A 309 -34.92 2.74 -11.32
CA VAL A 309 -33.90 3.79 -11.19
C VAL A 309 -34.50 5.18 -11.04
N MET A 310 -35.73 5.40 -11.50
CA MET A 310 -36.37 6.71 -11.49
C MET A 310 -37.44 6.88 -10.40
N ASP A 311 -37.72 5.85 -9.59
CA ASP A 311 -38.65 6.00 -8.47
C ASP A 311 -37.97 6.68 -7.30
N SER A 312 -38.21 7.99 -7.18
CA SER A 312 -37.66 8.83 -6.12
C SER A 312 -38.50 8.87 -4.84
N THR A 313 -39.57 8.07 -4.77
CA THR A 313 -40.60 8.19 -3.73
C THR A 313 -40.72 6.97 -2.84
N ILE A 314 -40.53 5.77 -3.38
CA ILE A 314 -40.62 4.55 -2.59
C ILE A 314 -39.42 4.38 -1.67
N ASP A 315 -39.62 3.63 -0.59
CA ASP A 315 -38.53 3.32 0.34
C ASP A 315 -37.44 2.53 -0.37
N ALA A 316 -36.24 3.09 -0.37
CA ALA A 316 -34.99 2.51 -0.84
C ALA A 316 -33.98 2.63 0.31
N PRO A 317 -33.96 1.65 1.23
CA PRO A 317 -33.17 1.75 2.45
C PRO A 317 -31.67 1.99 2.21
N GLY A 318 -31.08 1.33 1.21
CA GLY A 318 -29.68 1.50 0.80
C GLY A 318 -28.71 1.36 1.97
N ALA A 319 -28.90 0.35 2.82
CA ALA A 319 -28.11 0.18 4.02
C ALA A 319 -26.64 -0.15 3.70
N ASN A 320 -26.41 -1.12 2.83
CA ASN A 320 -25.07 -1.48 2.38
C ASN A 320 -24.63 -0.67 1.14
N ASP A 321 -25.57 -0.36 0.24
CA ASP A 321 -25.38 0.34 -1.04
C ASP A 321 -26.07 1.73 -1.02
N ASP A 322 -25.41 2.81 -0.59
CA ASP A 322 -24.06 2.82 0.00
C ASP A 322 -24.02 3.47 1.38
N GLY A 323 -25.01 3.14 2.21
CA GLY A 323 -25.00 3.54 3.62
C GLY A 323 -23.74 3.08 4.36
N SER A 324 -23.19 1.91 4.00
CA SER A 324 -21.99 1.32 4.59
C SER A 324 -20.76 2.22 4.37
N GLY A 325 -20.52 2.66 3.13
CA GLY A 325 -19.45 3.61 2.83
C GLY A 325 -19.63 4.95 3.55
N VAL A 326 -20.85 5.49 3.59
CA VAL A 326 -21.11 6.77 4.29
C VAL A 326 -20.86 6.67 5.80
N ALA A 327 -21.25 5.56 6.43
CA ALA A 327 -20.94 5.30 7.83
C ALA A 327 -19.41 5.22 8.07
N ALA A 328 -18.66 4.61 7.13
CA ALA A 328 -17.20 4.62 7.17
C ALA A 328 -16.61 6.03 7.06
N LEU A 329 -17.13 6.89 6.18
CA LEU A 329 -16.68 8.30 6.10
C LEU A 329 -16.87 9.03 7.43
N ILE A 330 -18.03 8.87 8.07
CA ILE A 330 -18.33 9.54 9.34
C ILE A 330 -17.39 9.05 10.44
N GLU A 331 -17.15 7.73 10.53
CA GLU A 331 -16.24 7.16 11.52
C GLU A 331 -14.78 7.57 11.27
N LEU A 332 -14.34 7.62 10.00
CA LEU A 332 -13.04 8.15 9.62
C LEU A 332 -12.87 9.61 10.07
N ALA A 333 -13.91 10.44 9.93
CA ALA A 333 -13.86 11.82 10.44
C ALA A 333 -13.66 11.86 11.96
N ARG A 334 -14.34 10.99 12.72
CA ARG A 334 -14.24 10.92 14.18
C ARG A 334 -12.84 10.51 14.66
N VAL A 335 -12.20 9.57 13.97
CA VAL A 335 -10.89 9.04 14.38
C VAL A 335 -9.70 9.83 13.83
N LEU A 336 -9.81 10.44 12.65
CA LEU A 336 -8.70 11.16 12.01
C LEU A 336 -8.60 12.64 12.39
N ALA A 337 -9.69 13.28 12.79
CA ALA A 337 -9.72 14.75 13.00
C ALA A 337 -8.73 15.24 14.07
N LYS A 338 -8.34 14.38 15.01
CA LYS A 338 -7.42 14.67 16.13
C LYS A 338 -5.96 14.30 15.83
N GLU A 339 -5.71 13.52 14.79
CA GLU A 339 -4.36 13.02 14.51
C GLU A 339 -3.55 14.06 13.73
N HIS A 340 -2.22 14.00 13.89
CA HIS A 340 -1.31 14.72 13.02
C HIS A 340 -1.25 14.02 11.65
N LEU A 341 -1.46 14.81 10.59
CA LEU A 341 -1.39 14.37 9.19
C LEU A 341 -0.57 15.41 8.42
N ASP A 342 0.44 15.02 7.67
CA ASP A 342 1.25 15.96 6.88
C ASP A 342 0.52 16.46 5.63
N ALA A 343 -0.13 15.55 4.91
CA ALA A 343 -0.98 15.83 3.76
C ALA A 343 -2.47 15.92 4.14
N THR A 344 -3.27 16.51 3.25
CA THR A 344 -4.69 16.74 3.48
C THR A 344 -5.53 15.50 3.17
N VAL A 345 -6.49 15.16 4.03
CA VAL A 345 -7.49 14.12 3.80
C VAL A 345 -8.85 14.75 3.55
N VAL A 346 -9.58 14.26 2.53
CA VAL A 346 -10.92 14.71 2.17
C VAL A 346 -11.88 13.53 2.19
N LEU A 347 -12.87 13.58 3.07
CA LEU A 347 -13.94 12.59 3.18
C LEU A 347 -15.16 13.14 2.45
N MET A 348 -15.60 12.50 1.37
CA MET A 348 -16.65 13.04 0.50
C MET A 348 -17.80 12.06 0.35
N ALA A 349 -18.96 12.44 0.90
CA ALA A 349 -20.23 11.78 0.61
C ALA A 349 -20.78 12.35 -0.70
N THR A 350 -20.70 11.57 -1.78
CA THR A 350 -21.13 11.96 -3.13
C THR A 350 -22.64 11.85 -3.29
N THR A 351 -23.21 12.50 -4.29
CA THR A 351 -24.62 12.34 -4.68
C THR A 351 -24.75 12.18 -6.19
N GLY A 352 -25.78 11.47 -6.65
CA GLY A 352 -26.00 11.23 -8.07
C GLY A 352 -25.14 10.11 -8.64
N GLU A 353 -24.61 9.22 -7.80
CA GLU A 353 -23.95 7.98 -8.24
C GLU A 353 -24.93 7.17 -9.09
N GLU A 354 -26.14 6.96 -8.55
CA GLU A 354 -27.16 6.07 -9.10
C GLU A 354 -27.75 6.60 -10.41
N GLN A 355 -27.65 7.92 -10.61
CA GLN A 355 -28.04 8.62 -11.83
C GLN A 355 -26.87 8.78 -12.82
N GLY A 356 -25.72 8.17 -12.54
CA GLY A 356 -24.58 8.08 -13.46
C GLY A 356 -23.35 8.84 -13.02
N LEU A 357 -22.98 8.78 -11.74
CA LEU A 357 -21.75 9.35 -11.17
C LEU A 357 -21.68 10.88 -11.29
N VAL A 358 -22.83 11.55 -11.21
CA VAL A 358 -22.95 12.98 -11.54
C VAL A 358 -22.15 13.85 -10.58
N GLY A 359 -22.32 13.65 -9.26
CA GLY A 359 -21.63 14.44 -8.26
C GLY A 359 -20.11 14.23 -8.27
N ALA A 360 -19.65 12.98 -8.37
CA ALA A 360 -18.23 12.68 -8.46
C ALA A 360 -17.58 13.24 -9.73
N ARG A 361 -18.25 13.13 -10.88
CA ARG A 361 -17.74 13.65 -12.16
C ARG A 361 -17.57 15.17 -12.16
N LEU A 362 -18.59 15.89 -11.69
CA LEU A 362 -18.53 17.36 -11.63
C LEU A 362 -17.49 17.83 -10.61
N HIS A 363 -17.35 17.12 -9.49
CA HIS A 363 -16.30 17.40 -8.52
C HIS A 363 -14.90 17.19 -9.12
N ALA A 364 -14.64 16.03 -9.73
CA ALA A 364 -13.33 15.69 -10.30
C ALA A 364 -12.90 16.71 -11.36
N GLN A 365 -13.81 17.10 -12.26
CA GLN A 365 -13.56 18.09 -13.31
C GLN A 365 -13.15 19.47 -12.78
N GLN A 366 -13.62 19.86 -11.60
CA GLN A 366 -13.35 21.16 -11.00
C GLN A 366 -12.18 21.15 -10.01
N ASN A 367 -11.86 19.98 -9.43
CA ASN A 367 -10.99 19.89 -8.25
C ASN A 367 -9.81 18.91 -8.42
N ALA A 368 -9.41 18.53 -9.64
CA ALA A 368 -8.37 17.51 -9.86
C ALA A 368 -6.97 17.85 -9.30
N GLU A 369 -6.61 19.14 -9.17
CA GLU A 369 -5.25 19.58 -8.82
C GLU A 369 -4.78 19.06 -7.45
N GLY A 370 -3.66 18.36 -7.38
CA GLY A 370 -3.10 17.88 -6.10
C GLY A 370 -3.83 16.67 -5.49
N ILE A 371 -4.80 16.06 -6.19
CA ILE A 371 -5.36 14.76 -5.79
C ILE A 371 -4.31 13.68 -6.05
N ALA A 372 -3.83 13.03 -4.98
CA ALA A 372 -2.81 11.98 -5.06
C ALA A 372 -3.36 10.57 -4.88
N GLY A 373 -4.61 10.42 -4.46
CA GLY A 373 -5.26 9.12 -4.35
C GLY A 373 -6.74 9.24 -3.98
N VAL A 374 -7.55 8.32 -4.50
CA VAL A 374 -9.00 8.26 -4.27
C VAL A 374 -9.38 6.84 -3.87
N LEU A 375 -9.91 6.67 -2.66
CA LEU A 375 -10.37 5.41 -2.09
C LEU A 375 -11.90 5.40 -2.06
N ASN A 376 -12.54 4.79 -3.07
CA ASN A 376 -14.00 4.67 -3.12
C ASN A 376 -14.48 3.45 -2.34
N ASN A 377 -15.27 3.64 -1.29
CA ASN A 377 -15.84 2.57 -0.47
C ASN A 377 -17.31 2.43 -0.82
N ASP A 378 -17.69 1.34 -1.48
CA ASP A 378 -19.02 1.18 -2.03
C ASP A 378 -19.45 -0.30 -1.94
N MET A 379 -20.44 -0.54 -1.07
CA MET A 379 -20.82 -1.85 -0.51
C MET A 379 -19.68 -2.52 0.24
N ILE A 380 -19.43 -2.09 1.47
CA ILE A 380 -18.35 -2.58 2.32
C ILE A 380 -18.85 -3.13 3.66
N GLY A 381 -20.15 -3.41 3.77
CA GLY A 381 -20.81 -3.77 5.02
C GLY A 381 -21.26 -5.22 5.13
N ASP A 382 -21.33 -5.99 4.05
CA ASP A 382 -21.93 -7.32 4.05
C ASP A 382 -20.90 -8.41 3.68
N PRO A 383 -20.40 -9.20 4.65
CA PRO A 383 -19.49 -10.30 4.37
C PRO A 383 -20.24 -11.51 3.78
N THR A 384 -21.57 -11.49 3.71
CA THR A 384 -22.40 -12.63 3.31
C THR A 384 -22.83 -12.56 1.86
N GLY A 385 -22.94 -13.73 1.24
CA GLY A 385 -23.31 -13.89 -0.16
C GLY A 385 -24.44 -14.87 -0.39
N PRO A 386 -24.89 -14.99 -1.65
CA PRO A 386 -25.91 -15.97 -2.02
C PRO A 386 -25.47 -17.40 -1.69
N ASN A 387 -26.44 -18.23 -1.30
CA ASN A 387 -26.25 -19.63 -0.90
C ASN A 387 -25.40 -19.84 0.37
N GLY A 388 -25.40 -18.86 1.29
CA GLY A 388 -24.70 -18.97 2.57
C GLY A 388 -23.17 -18.87 2.45
N ARG A 389 -22.68 -18.28 1.35
CA ARG A 389 -21.26 -17.93 1.23
C ARG A 389 -20.93 -16.79 2.18
N GLU A 390 -19.71 -16.77 2.67
CA GLU A 390 -19.25 -15.73 3.59
C GLU A 390 -17.76 -15.51 3.40
N ASP A 391 -17.33 -14.25 3.40
CA ASP A 391 -15.93 -13.84 3.40
C ASP A 391 -15.78 -12.63 4.33
N ARG A 392 -15.32 -12.91 5.56
CA ARG A 392 -15.11 -11.90 6.61
C ARG A 392 -13.69 -11.36 6.64
N ASP A 393 -12.78 -12.07 5.99
CA ASP A 393 -11.35 -11.82 6.08
C ASP A 393 -10.83 -11.07 4.86
N HIS A 394 -11.66 -10.83 3.83
CA HIS A 394 -11.26 -10.10 2.63
C HIS A 394 -12.25 -9.02 2.20
N VAL A 395 -11.70 -7.98 1.58
CA VAL A 395 -12.43 -6.97 0.79
C VAL A 395 -11.78 -6.84 -0.56
N ARG A 396 -12.55 -6.72 -1.65
CA ARG A 396 -11.98 -6.53 -2.99
C ARG A 396 -11.50 -5.09 -3.14
N VAL A 397 -10.30 -4.94 -3.70
CA VAL A 397 -9.74 -3.64 -4.11
C VAL A 397 -9.55 -3.64 -5.63
N PHE A 398 -10.46 -2.98 -6.33
CA PHE A 398 -10.39 -2.81 -7.78
C PHE A 398 -9.46 -1.64 -8.14
N SER A 399 -8.74 -1.79 -9.24
CA SER A 399 -7.88 -0.75 -9.79
C SER A 399 -7.75 -0.91 -11.31
N GLN A 400 -7.72 0.21 -12.05
CA GLN A 400 -7.45 0.17 -13.49
C GLN A 400 -5.98 -0.17 -13.78
N GLY A 401 -5.70 -0.80 -14.92
CA GLY A 401 -4.32 -1.09 -15.37
C GLY A 401 -3.87 -0.19 -16.52
N ILE A 402 -4.63 -0.20 -17.62
CA ILE A 402 -4.44 0.76 -18.71
C ILE A 402 -5.14 2.06 -18.29
N PRO A 403 -4.42 3.20 -18.26
CA PRO A 403 -5.02 4.48 -17.86
C PRO A 403 -6.13 4.91 -18.82
N SER A 404 -7.29 5.28 -18.26
CA SER A 404 -8.48 5.62 -19.04
C SER A 404 -8.32 6.89 -19.86
N GLU A 405 -7.45 7.81 -19.45
CA GLU A 405 -7.16 9.04 -20.20
C GLU A 405 -6.58 8.75 -21.60
N LEU A 406 -5.95 7.58 -21.81
CA LEU A 406 -5.48 7.16 -23.14
C LEU A 406 -6.61 7.07 -24.16
N LEU A 407 -7.85 6.82 -23.72
CA LEU A 407 -9.02 6.78 -24.60
C LEU A 407 -9.42 8.16 -25.12
N THR A 408 -8.93 9.23 -24.49
CA THR A 408 -9.17 10.61 -24.90
C THR A 408 -8.03 11.21 -25.71
N MET A 409 -6.87 10.54 -25.75
CA MET A 409 -5.72 10.93 -26.57
C MET A 409 -5.92 10.56 -28.04
N ASP A 410 -5.30 11.33 -28.95
CA ASP A 410 -5.30 11.06 -30.38
C ASP A 410 -3.90 11.11 -31.01
N GLY A 411 -3.82 10.74 -32.29
CA GLY A 411 -2.62 10.93 -33.11
C GLY A 411 -1.34 10.27 -32.61
N ASP A 412 -0.26 11.06 -32.61
CA ASP A 412 1.09 10.59 -32.29
C ASP A 412 1.31 10.42 -30.78
N ASP A 413 0.59 11.15 -29.93
CA ASP A 413 0.73 11.09 -28.47
C ASP A 413 0.19 9.75 -27.94
N LEU A 414 -1.01 9.34 -28.37
CA LEU A 414 -1.55 8.03 -28.05
C LEU A 414 -0.60 6.91 -28.51
N LYS A 415 -0.05 7.04 -29.73
CA LYS A 415 0.89 6.07 -30.28
C LYS A 415 2.19 5.99 -29.49
N ALA A 416 2.70 7.13 -29.02
CA ALA A 416 3.89 7.20 -28.19
C ALA A 416 3.66 6.53 -26.82
N ALA A 417 2.55 6.86 -26.15
CA ALA A 417 2.18 6.28 -24.86
C ALA A 417 2.01 4.75 -24.95
N LEU A 418 1.27 4.26 -25.95
CA LEU A 418 1.09 2.81 -26.18
C LEU A 418 2.41 2.11 -26.53
N LYS A 419 3.28 2.76 -27.32
CA LYS A 419 4.59 2.20 -27.65
C LYS A 419 5.45 2.08 -26.39
N GLN A 420 5.44 3.08 -25.52
CA GLN A 420 6.19 3.07 -24.27
C GLN A 420 5.72 1.94 -23.35
N MET A 421 4.41 1.87 -23.07
CA MET A 421 3.82 0.84 -22.22
C MET A 421 4.15 -0.57 -22.72
N ARG A 422 3.94 -0.83 -24.02
CA ARG A 422 4.26 -2.13 -24.63
C ARG A 422 5.75 -2.48 -24.59
N THR A 423 6.63 -1.48 -24.66
CA THR A 423 8.09 -1.74 -24.66
C THR A 423 8.56 -2.18 -23.28
N TYR A 424 7.93 -1.70 -22.21
CA TYR A 424 8.38 -1.92 -20.84
C TYR A 424 7.48 -2.86 -20.02
N GLY A 425 6.34 -3.30 -20.56
CA GLY A 425 5.40 -4.18 -19.84
C GLY A 425 4.67 -3.48 -18.68
N GLY A 426 4.52 -2.16 -18.75
CA GLY A 426 4.00 -1.33 -17.66
C GLY A 426 2.47 -1.25 -17.57
N GLU A 427 1.73 -2.09 -18.31
CA GLU A 427 0.25 -2.08 -18.34
C GLU A 427 -0.43 -2.40 -16.99
N SER A 428 0.33 -2.88 -16.01
CA SER A 428 -0.14 -3.21 -14.65
C SER A 428 0.51 -2.33 -13.58
N ASP A 429 1.13 -1.22 -13.95
CA ASP A 429 1.95 -0.40 -13.05
C ASP A 429 1.60 1.08 -13.00
N ASN A 430 0.43 1.45 -13.52
CA ASN A 430 -0.11 2.79 -13.35
C ASN A 430 -0.31 3.15 -11.86
N THR A 431 -0.61 4.42 -11.60
CA THR A 431 -0.75 4.95 -10.25
C THR A 431 -1.92 4.33 -9.45
N SER A 432 -3.05 3.98 -10.08
CA SER A 432 -4.16 3.25 -9.42
C SER A 432 -3.73 1.86 -8.94
N ARG A 433 -2.87 1.16 -9.70
CA ARG A 433 -2.25 -0.12 -9.28
C ARG A 433 -1.28 0.06 -8.14
N GLN A 434 -0.46 1.11 -8.16
CA GLN A 434 0.45 1.40 -7.05
C GLN A 434 -0.32 1.74 -5.77
N LEU A 435 -1.44 2.45 -5.88
CA LEU A 435 -2.33 2.72 -4.75
C LEU A 435 -2.96 1.44 -4.18
N ALA A 436 -3.42 0.52 -5.05
CA ALA A 436 -3.94 -0.78 -4.60
C ALA A 436 -2.88 -1.64 -3.90
N ARG A 437 -1.65 -1.70 -4.45
CA ARG A 437 -0.52 -2.38 -3.80
C ARG A 437 -0.14 -1.74 -2.48
N TYR A 438 -0.23 -0.41 -2.38
CA TYR A 438 0.03 0.29 -1.14
C TYR A 438 -0.94 -0.11 -0.03
N ILE A 439 -2.24 -0.24 -0.34
CA ILE A 439 -3.25 -0.74 0.60
C ILE A 439 -2.89 -2.15 1.08
N TYR A 440 -2.41 -3.03 0.18
CA TYR A 440 -1.91 -4.36 0.54
C TYR A 440 -0.70 -4.30 1.47
N ASP A 441 0.31 -3.49 1.17
CA ASP A 441 1.50 -3.31 2.02
C ASP A 441 1.11 -2.84 3.43
N VAL A 442 0.15 -1.92 3.54
CA VAL A 442 -0.37 -1.44 4.83
C VAL A 442 -1.13 -2.55 5.57
N ALA A 443 -1.99 -3.30 4.89
CA ALA A 443 -2.75 -4.40 5.48
C ALA A 443 -1.84 -5.51 6.01
N ASP A 444 -0.77 -5.84 5.29
CA ASP A 444 0.22 -6.83 5.72
C ASP A 444 1.08 -6.32 6.88
N LEU A 445 1.51 -5.05 6.84
CA LEU A 445 2.29 -4.42 7.92
C LEU A 445 1.53 -4.45 9.25
N HIS A 446 0.25 -4.10 9.23
CA HIS A 446 -0.58 -4.00 10.44
C HIS A 446 -1.38 -5.27 10.75
N LYS A 447 -1.31 -6.29 9.88
CA LYS A 447 -2.12 -7.52 9.97
C LYS A 447 -3.60 -7.21 10.22
N THR A 448 -4.14 -6.33 9.39
CA THR A 448 -5.54 -5.90 9.51
C THR A 448 -6.46 -7.11 9.43
N ALA A 449 -7.56 -7.10 10.21
CA ALA A 449 -8.49 -8.22 10.28
C ALA A 449 -9.12 -8.58 8.92
N VAL A 450 -9.30 -7.56 8.07
CA VAL A 450 -9.65 -7.74 6.66
C VAL A 450 -8.42 -7.47 5.80
N GLN A 451 -8.14 -8.36 4.85
CA GLN A 451 -7.08 -8.27 3.87
C GLN A 451 -7.62 -7.82 2.49
N PRO A 452 -6.91 -6.95 1.77
CA PRO A 452 -7.33 -6.52 0.45
C PRO A 452 -7.08 -7.62 -0.59
N MET A 453 -8.15 -8.13 -1.21
CA MET A 453 -8.07 -8.93 -2.41
C MET A 453 -7.84 -7.99 -3.61
N LEU A 454 -6.60 -7.95 -4.13
CA LEU A 454 -6.26 -7.12 -5.28
C LEU A 454 -6.97 -7.64 -6.53
N VAL A 455 -7.91 -6.87 -7.06
CA VAL A 455 -8.66 -7.23 -8.26
C VAL A 455 -8.13 -6.41 -9.43
N MET A 456 -7.43 -7.10 -10.36
CA MET A 456 -6.69 -6.46 -11.44
C MET A 456 -7.58 -5.99 -12.62
N ARG A 457 -8.64 -5.22 -12.32
CA ARG A 457 -9.55 -4.57 -13.29
C ARG A 457 -10.20 -3.32 -12.66
N PRO A 458 -10.69 -2.35 -13.46
CA PRO A 458 -11.29 -1.13 -12.95
C PRO A 458 -12.52 -1.36 -12.05
N ASP A 459 -13.44 -2.26 -12.44
CA ASP A 459 -14.61 -2.64 -11.64
C ASP A 459 -15.13 -4.02 -12.10
N ARG A 460 -16.25 -4.46 -11.54
CA ARG A 460 -17.09 -5.60 -11.94
C ARG A 460 -17.67 -5.38 -13.33
N PHE A 461 -18.03 -6.48 -14.00
CA PHE A 461 -18.59 -6.42 -15.35
C PHE A 461 -19.88 -5.60 -15.39
N LEU A 462 -19.96 -4.65 -16.34
CA LEU A 462 -21.11 -3.77 -16.58
C LEU A 462 -21.43 -2.80 -15.42
N ARG A 463 -20.49 -2.60 -14.49
CA ARG A 463 -20.64 -1.72 -13.33
C ARG A 463 -19.53 -0.67 -13.30
N GLY A 464 -19.74 0.34 -12.47
CA GLY A 464 -18.78 1.39 -12.13
C GLY A 464 -19.11 1.94 -10.76
N GLY A 465 -18.39 2.97 -10.34
CA GLY A 465 -18.67 3.72 -9.12
C GLY A 465 -17.90 5.04 -9.12
N ASP A 466 -17.98 5.81 -8.04
CA ASP A 466 -17.49 7.19 -8.00
C ASP A 466 -15.96 7.36 -8.13
N HIS A 467 -15.17 6.29 -8.10
CA HIS A 467 -13.75 6.31 -8.50
C HIS A 467 -13.57 6.53 -10.02
N THR A 468 -14.51 6.08 -10.85
CA THR A 468 -14.38 6.07 -12.32
C THR A 468 -14.14 7.47 -12.90
N PRO A 469 -14.86 8.54 -12.51
CA PRO A 469 -14.60 9.88 -13.05
C PRO A 469 -13.21 10.44 -12.70
N PHE A 470 -12.58 9.96 -11.63
CA PHE A 470 -11.21 10.33 -11.28
C PHE A 470 -10.19 9.56 -12.14
N ASP A 471 -10.41 8.26 -12.34
CA ASP A 471 -9.62 7.42 -13.26
C ASP A 471 -9.67 7.96 -14.71
N GLU A 472 -10.82 8.45 -15.17
CA GLU A 472 -11.01 9.10 -16.49
C GLU A 472 -10.15 10.38 -16.65
N MET A 473 -9.74 11.00 -15.54
CA MET A 473 -8.86 12.16 -15.51
C MET A 473 -7.38 11.80 -15.29
N GLY A 474 -7.04 10.51 -15.27
CA GLY A 474 -5.68 10.03 -14.99
C GLY A 474 -5.26 10.15 -13.52
N LEU A 475 -6.21 10.35 -12.61
CA LEU A 475 -5.94 10.40 -11.18
C LEU A 475 -5.89 8.98 -10.59
N PRO A 476 -5.06 8.72 -9.56
CA PRO A 476 -4.99 7.41 -8.93
C PRO A 476 -6.28 7.13 -8.15
N ALA A 477 -7.10 6.19 -8.62
CA ALA A 477 -8.37 5.85 -8.00
C ALA A 477 -8.60 4.33 -7.89
N ILE A 478 -9.19 3.90 -6.78
CA ILE A 478 -9.48 2.49 -6.48
C ILE A 478 -10.88 2.35 -5.87
N ARG A 479 -11.41 1.12 -5.87
CA ARG A 479 -12.68 0.80 -5.21
C ARG A 479 -12.54 -0.37 -4.23
N PHE A 480 -12.98 -0.15 -3.00
CA PHE A 480 -13.32 -1.19 -2.04
C PHE A 480 -14.74 -1.68 -2.27
N CYS A 481 -14.94 -3.00 -2.24
CA CYS A 481 -16.24 -3.63 -2.32
C CYS A 481 -16.18 -5.03 -1.70
N GLU A 482 -17.22 -5.45 -0.98
CA GLU A 482 -17.35 -6.80 -0.43
C GLU A 482 -17.17 -7.89 -1.48
N VAL A 483 -16.80 -9.11 -1.05
CA VAL A 483 -16.44 -10.19 -1.99
C VAL A 483 -17.67 -10.79 -2.67
N HIS A 484 -18.75 -10.97 -1.92
CA HIS A 484 -19.94 -11.68 -2.36
C HIS A 484 -21.18 -10.78 -2.37
N GLU A 485 -21.43 -10.13 -3.50
CA GLU A 485 -22.64 -9.32 -3.66
C GLU A 485 -23.92 -10.17 -3.68
N SER A 486 -24.97 -9.63 -3.07
CA SER A 486 -26.30 -10.22 -3.00
C SER A 486 -27.32 -9.38 -3.79
N TYR A 487 -27.68 -9.85 -4.99
CA TYR A 487 -28.57 -9.12 -5.92
C TYR A 487 -30.06 -9.11 -5.53
N ASP A 488 -30.45 -9.95 -4.58
CA ASP A 488 -31.74 -9.89 -3.89
C ASP A 488 -31.82 -8.72 -2.89
N ARG A 489 -30.68 -8.13 -2.51
CA ARG A 489 -30.62 -6.96 -1.62
C ARG A 489 -30.47 -5.67 -2.43
N GLN A 490 -29.46 -5.64 -3.30
CA GLN A 490 -29.06 -4.43 -4.01
C GLN A 490 -30.08 -3.92 -5.03
N HIS A 491 -30.40 -2.61 -4.98
CA HIS A 491 -31.34 -1.96 -5.91
C HIS A 491 -32.69 -2.70 -6.00
N GLN A 492 -33.14 -3.26 -4.88
CA GLN A 492 -34.38 -4.01 -4.82
C GLN A 492 -35.45 -3.24 -4.05
N ASP A 493 -36.67 -3.26 -4.59
CA ASP A 493 -37.85 -2.89 -3.85
C ASP A 493 -37.98 -3.79 -2.61
N VAL A 494 -38.32 -3.16 -1.50
CA VAL A 494 -38.49 -3.82 -0.21
C VAL A 494 -39.73 -4.73 -0.26
N ARG A 495 -39.53 -6.05 -0.37
CA ARG A 495 -40.62 -7.02 -0.46
C ARG A 495 -40.22 -8.41 0.03
N THR A 496 -41.19 -9.30 0.13
CA THR A 496 -40.94 -10.75 0.28
C THR A 496 -41.67 -11.46 -0.84
N GLU A 497 -40.95 -12.27 -1.60
CA GLU A 497 -41.46 -12.98 -2.78
C GLU A 497 -40.91 -14.41 -2.77
N ASP A 498 -41.79 -15.41 -2.88
CA ASP A 498 -41.42 -16.84 -2.86
C ASP A 498 -40.51 -17.28 -1.69
N GLY A 499 -40.65 -16.61 -0.53
CA GLY A 499 -39.86 -16.87 0.67
C GLY A 499 -38.47 -16.21 0.69
N VAL A 500 -38.13 -15.42 -0.34
CA VAL A 500 -36.91 -14.60 -0.40
C VAL A 500 -37.24 -13.18 0.07
N SER A 501 -36.41 -12.65 0.97
CA SER A 501 -36.51 -11.25 1.42
C SER A 501 -35.69 -10.37 0.49
N TYR A 502 -36.33 -9.36 -0.08
CA TYR A 502 -35.71 -8.40 -0.98
C TYR A 502 -35.53 -7.03 -0.33
N GLY A 503 -34.49 -6.33 -0.76
CA GLY A 503 -34.17 -4.94 -0.38
C GLY A 503 -32.97 -4.84 0.55
N ASP A 504 -32.22 -3.75 0.39
CA ASP A 504 -30.95 -3.52 1.09
C ASP A 504 -31.14 -2.95 2.50
N ARG A 505 -31.52 -3.82 3.44
CA ARG A 505 -31.87 -3.48 4.82
C ARG A 505 -30.67 -3.46 5.77
N ALA A 506 -30.78 -2.68 6.84
CA ALA A 506 -29.75 -2.58 7.89
C ALA A 506 -29.34 -3.92 8.53
N GLU A 507 -30.23 -4.92 8.55
CA GLU A 507 -29.95 -6.25 9.08
C GLU A 507 -28.91 -7.05 8.28
N HIS A 508 -28.60 -6.61 7.05
CA HIS A 508 -27.59 -7.24 6.20
C HIS A 508 -26.19 -6.66 6.44
N VAL A 509 -26.08 -5.51 7.10
CA VAL A 509 -24.80 -4.88 7.39
C VAL A 509 -24.22 -5.48 8.69
N ASP A 510 -23.05 -6.08 8.58
CA ASP A 510 -22.30 -6.63 9.71
C ASP A 510 -21.38 -5.55 10.32
N ALA A 511 -21.62 -5.25 11.61
CA ALA A 511 -20.94 -4.18 12.32
C ALA A 511 -19.42 -4.33 12.35
N GLU A 512 -18.94 -5.55 12.64
CA GLU A 512 -17.51 -5.80 12.81
C GLU A 512 -16.80 -5.85 11.47
N TYR A 513 -17.41 -6.47 10.46
CA TYR A 513 -16.84 -6.48 9.11
C TYR A 513 -16.70 -5.04 8.55
N LEU A 514 -17.77 -4.24 8.66
CA LEU A 514 -17.74 -2.82 8.26
C LEU A 514 -16.66 -2.03 9.02
N ALA A 515 -16.56 -2.24 10.34
CA ALA A 515 -15.51 -1.62 11.14
C ALA A 515 -14.11 -2.07 10.71
N ASN A 516 -13.91 -3.34 10.37
CA ASN A 516 -12.62 -3.85 9.92
C ASN A 516 -12.18 -3.27 8.56
N VAL A 517 -13.11 -3.12 7.60
CA VAL A 517 -12.82 -2.40 6.34
C VAL A 517 -12.49 -0.92 6.62
N THR A 518 -13.17 -0.32 7.59
CA THR A 518 -12.91 1.07 8.00
C THR A 518 -11.55 1.24 8.69
N ARG A 519 -11.13 0.26 9.50
CA ARG A 519 -9.79 0.21 10.10
C ARG A 519 -8.70 0.15 9.04
N LEU A 520 -8.90 -0.65 7.98
CA LEU A 520 -7.98 -0.70 6.84
C LEU A 520 -7.89 0.66 6.12
N ASN A 521 -9.02 1.33 5.89
CA ASN A 521 -9.02 2.70 5.36
C ASN A 521 -8.28 3.68 6.28
N ALA A 522 -8.54 3.65 7.58
CA ALA A 522 -7.92 4.54 8.57
C ALA A 522 -6.39 4.38 8.60
N ALA A 523 -5.90 3.13 8.68
CA ALA A 523 -4.47 2.84 8.64
C ALA A 523 -3.83 3.30 7.32
N THR A 524 -4.49 3.03 6.18
CA THR A 524 -4.01 3.45 4.86
C THR A 524 -3.89 4.96 4.76
N LEU A 525 -4.89 5.71 5.24
CA LEU A 525 -4.89 7.18 5.17
C LEU A 525 -3.80 7.80 6.04
N VAL A 526 -3.60 7.29 7.26
CA VAL A 526 -2.49 7.74 8.12
C VAL A 526 -1.15 7.51 7.43
N HIS A 527 -0.98 6.36 6.79
CA HIS A 527 0.23 6.01 6.04
C HIS A 527 0.44 6.93 4.82
N LEU A 528 -0.57 7.07 3.97
CA LEU A 528 -0.51 7.93 2.78
C LEU A 528 -0.27 9.40 3.14
N ALA A 529 -0.92 9.89 4.19
CA ALA A 529 -0.91 11.29 4.56
C ALA A 529 0.40 11.73 5.23
N ASN A 530 1.05 10.87 6.00
CA ASN A 530 2.34 11.16 6.65
C ASN A 530 3.55 10.67 5.84
N ALA A 531 3.34 9.95 4.74
CA ALA A 531 4.43 9.56 3.87
C ALA A 531 4.95 10.75 3.03
N PRO A 532 6.26 10.77 2.69
CA PRO A 532 6.76 11.68 1.67
C PRO A 532 6.03 11.49 0.35
N SER A 533 6.13 12.49 -0.53
CA SER A 533 5.61 12.39 -1.88
C SER A 533 6.26 11.24 -2.65
N VAL A 534 5.54 10.72 -3.65
CA VAL A 534 6.09 9.69 -4.55
C VAL A 534 7.28 10.31 -5.31
N PRO A 535 8.47 9.68 -5.34
CA PRO A 535 9.61 10.20 -6.09
C PRO A 535 9.24 10.45 -7.56
N THR A 536 9.58 11.61 -8.09
CA THR A 536 9.28 11.96 -9.48
C THR A 536 10.42 11.56 -10.41
N ASN A 537 10.12 11.45 -11.71
CA ASN A 537 11.12 11.17 -12.75
C ASN A 537 11.98 9.92 -12.49
N ALA A 538 11.37 8.90 -11.89
CA ALA A 538 11.97 7.60 -11.68
C ALA A 538 12.30 6.96 -13.04
N ARG A 539 13.54 6.48 -13.20
CA ARG A 539 14.03 5.90 -14.46
C ARG A 539 15.08 4.83 -14.24
N ILE A 540 14.98 3.75 -15.01
CA ILE A 540 16.01 2.73 -15.15
C ILE A 540 17.02 3.21 -16.19
N ILE A 541 18.31 3.13 -15.86
CA ILE A 541 19.40 3.53 -16.75
C ILE A 541 19.73 2.37 -17.68
N VAL A 542 19.60 2.60 -18.98
CA VAL A 542 19.79 1.59 -20.05
C VAL A 542 20.84 2.01 -21.08
N ALA A 543 21.77 2.87 -20.66
CA ALA A 543 22.89 3.30 -21.51
C ALA A 543 23.80 2.10 -21.88
N ASP A 544 24.05 1.20 -20.93
CA ASP A 544 24.89 0.03 -21.08
C ASP A 544 24.12 -1.28 -20.85
N LEU A 545 24.60 -2.37 -21.45
CA LEU A 545 24.12 -3.72 -21.18
C LEU A 545 24.81 -4.26 -19.93
N ALA A 546 24.05 -4.39 -18.84
CA ALA A 546 24.53 -4.91 -17.57
C ALA A 546 23.50 -5.85 -16.90
N ASN A 547 23.99 -6.69 -15.99
CA ASN A 547 23.20 -7.65 -15.22
C ASN A 547 22.71 -7.09 -13.88
N ASP A 548 23.22 -5.92 -13.48
CA ASP A 548 22.67 -5.10 -12.43
C ASP A 548 21.65 -4.09 -13.02
N THR A 549 20.94 -3.42 -12.13
CA THR A 549 19.98 -2.38 -12.49
C THR A 549 20.24 -1.13 -11.68
N THR A 550 20.52 -0.04 -12.38
CA THR A 550 20.65 1.30 -11.79
C THR A 550 19.37 2.09 -12.03
N LEU A 551 18.84 2.70 -10.96
CA LEU A 551 17.71 3.62 -11.01
C LEU A 551 18.17 5.03 -10.62
N ARG A 552 17.52 6.05 -11.20
CA ARG A 552 17.63 7.44 -10.78
C ARG A 552 16.24 8.06 -10.62
N TRP A 553 16.14 9.07 -9.77
CA TRP A 553 14.90 9.80 -9.49
C TRP A 553 15.20 11.22 -9.04
N ASP A 554 14.18 12.06 -8.95
CA ASP A 554 14.29 13.38 -8.35
C ASP A 554 13.99 13.28 -6.84
N ALA A 555 14.63 14.11 -6.05
CA ALA A 555 14.42 14.14 -4.61
C ALA A 555 13.03 14.68 -4.26
N CYS A 556 12.38 14.06 -3.26
CA CYS A 556 11.14 14.57 -2.68
C CYS A 556 11.38 15.90 -1.95
N PRO A 557 10.44 16.86 -2.02
CA PRO A 557 10.60 18.19 -1.44
C PRO A 557 10.42 18.24 0.09
N GLU A 558 9.80 17.22 0.70
CA GLU A 558 9.52 17.20 2.13
C GLU A 558 10.79 17.17 3.00
N THR A 559 10.79 17.91 4.12
CA THR A 559 12.00 18.17 4.94
C THR A 559 12.38 17.02 5.88
N ASP A 560 11.49 16.06 6.03
CA ASP A 560 11.59 14.89 6.90
C ASP A 560 11.91 13.61 6.15
N VAL A 561 12.12 13.67 4.83
CA VAL A 561 12.62 12.54 4.02
C VAL A 561 13.91 12.00 4.65
N ALA A 562 13.89 10.74 5.05
CA ALA A 562 15.03 10.04 5.65
C ALA A 562 15.81 9.21 4.62
N GLY A 563 15.17 8.82 3.51
CA GLY A 563 15.86 8.18 2.39
C GLY A 563 14.92 7.51 1.41
N TYR A 564 15.49 6.62 0.59
CA TYR A 564 14.78 5.93 -0.49
C TYR A 564 15.04 4.43 -0.45
N GLU A 565 14.07 3.68 -0.97
CA GLU A 565 14.17 2.24 -1.20
C GLU A 565 13.95 1.95 -2.68
N ILE A 566 14.84 1.14 -3.27
CA ILE A 566 14.57 0.47 -4.54
C ILE A 566 13.77 -0.79 -4.21
N VAL A 567 12.59 -0.92 -4.80
CA VAL A 567 11.73 -2.10 -4.67
C VAL A 567 11.75 -2.92 -5.95
N TRP A 568 11.54 -4.23 -5.82
CA TRP A 568 11.37 -5.10 -6.99
C TRP A 568 10.38 -6.22 -6.75
N ARG A 569 9.82 -6.73 -7.84
CA ARG A 569 8.89 -7.86 -7.86
C ARG A 569 9.10 -8.72 -9.08
N GLU A 570 8.72 -9.99 -8.99
CA GLU A 570 8.64 -10.83 -10.18
C GLU A 570 7.64 -10.25 -11.18
N THR A 571 7.86 -10.50 -12.47
CA THR A 571 6.99 -9.98 -13.55
C THR A 571 5.56 -10.53 -13.46
N THR A 572 5.33 -11.59 -12.69
CA THR A 572 4.01 -12.19 -12.44
C THR A 572 3.41 -11.83 -11.08
N SER A 573 4.18 -11.22 -10.17
CA SER A 573 3.71 -10.90 -8.82
C SER A 573 2.74 -9.72 -8.83
N ALA A 574 1.68 -9.79 -8.02
CA ALA A 574 0.74 -8.70 -7.83
C ALA A 574 1.26 -7.61 -6.88
N THR A 575 2.26 -7.94 -6.06
CA THR A 575 2.75 -7.16 -4.92
C THR A 575 4.23 -6.79 -5.08
N TRP A 576 4.72 -5.86 -4.27
CA TRP A 576 6.16 -5.60 -4.17
C TRP A 576 6.78 -6.58 -3.18
N ASP A 577 7.65 -7.47 -3.69
CA ASP A 577 8.11 -8.62 -2.90
C ASP A 577 9.41 -8.31 -2.12
N HIS A 578 10.15 -7.30 -2.58
CA HIS A 578 11.48 -7.00 -2.08
C HIS A 578 11.79 -5.51 -2.08
N ALA A 579 12.74 -5.11 -1.22
CA ALA A 579 13.25 -3.76 -1.12
C ALA A 579 14.72 -3.73 -0.73
N GLN A 580 15.46 -2.74 -1.23
CA GLN A 580 16.81 -2.38 -0.82
C GLN A 580 16.82 -0.89 -0.47
N ASP A 581 17.15 -0.61 0.78
CA ASP A 581 17.43 0.75 1.22
C ASP A 581 18.74 1.26 0.63
N VAL A 582 18.67 2.43 0.00
CA VAL A 582 19.83 3.09 -0.64
C VAL A 582 20.22 4.39 0.08
N GLY A 583 19.57 4.71 1.20
CA GLY A 583 19.79 5.94 1.95
C GLY A 583 19.22 7.18 1.26
N ASN A 584 19.62 8.36 1.73
CA ASN A 584 19.17 9.64 1.18
C ASN A 584 19.99 10.07 -0.04
N VAL A 585 19.77 9.35 -1.15
CA VAL A 585 20.43 9.54 -2.45
C VAL A 585 19.38 9.62 -3.56
N THR A 586 19.78 10.03 -4.76
CA THR A 586 18.91 10.10 -5.95
C THR A 586 19.30 9.12 -7.06
N GLU A 587 20.23 8.20 -6.73
CA GLU A 587 20.70 7.12 -7.59
C GLU A 587 20.97 5.89 -6.72
N GLY A 588 20.61 4.71 -7.20
CA GLY A 588 20.97 3.45 -6.55
C GLY A 588 21.04 2.30 -7.52
N THR A 589 21.83 1.29 -7.16
CA THR A 589 22.05 0.08 -7.96
C THR A 589 21.72 -1.16 -7.15
N VAL A 590 21.06 -2.11 -7.81
CA VAL A 590 20.74 -3.44 -7.28
C VAL A 590 21.36 -4.51 -8.18
N ASP A 591 21.95 -5.54 -7.59
CA ASP A 591 22.59 -6.66 -8.31
C ASP A 591 21.55 -7.66 -8.85
N LEU A 592 20.61 -7.14 -9.65
CA LEU A 592 19.51 -7.88 -10.26
C LEU A 592 19.24 -7.32 -11.66
N SER A 593 18.95 -8.21 -12.60
CA SER A 593 18.67 -7.80 -13.98
C SER A 593 17.23 -7.29 -14.15
N LYS A 594 17.08 -6.10 -14.73
CA LYS A 594 15.84 -5.51 -15.27
C LYS A 594 15.06 -6.39 -16.23
N ASP A 595 15.68 -7.42 -16.80
CA ASP A 595 14.98 -8.36 -17.70
C ASP A 595 14.16 -9.41 -16.92
N ASN A 596 14.47 -9.64 -15.64
CA ASN A 596 13.83 -10.67 -14.81
C ASN A 596 12.79 -10.10 -13.85
N TYR A 597 12.86 -8.81 -13.53
CA TYR A 597 12.05 -8.17 -12.48
C TYR A 597 11.53 -6.82 -12.92
N PHE A 598 10.40 -6.43 -12.33
CA PHE A 598 10.00 -5.03 -12.28
C PHE A 598 10.68 -4.34 -11.11
N PHE A 599 11.06 -3.08 -11.31
CA PHE A 599 11.67 -2.24 -10.30
C PHE A 599 10.81 -1.01 -10.03
N GLY A 600 11.00 -0.42 -8.86
CA GLY A 600 10.38 0.83 -8.46
C GLY A 600 11.25 1.56 -7.43
N VAL A 601 10.90 2.80 -7.15
CA VAL A 601 11.50 3.55 -6.05
C VAL A 601 10.40 4.14 -5.17
N ARG A 602 10.62 4.15 -3.86
CA ARG A 602 9.78 4.88 -2.91
C ARG A 602 10.63 5.65 -1.91
N ALA A 603 10.11 6.75 -1.41
CA ALA A 603 10.71 7.50 -0.32
C ALA A 603 10.19 6.98 1.03
N TYR A 604 10.94 7.22 2.10
CA TYR A 604 10.47 7.08 3.47
C TYR A 604 10.93 8.24 4.34
N ASP A 605 10.13 8.60 5.34
CA ASP A 605 10.41 9.69 6.28
C ASP A 605 11.14 9.20 7.54
N LYS A 606 11.33 10.10 8.50
CA LYS A 606 11.97 9.80 9.79
C LYS A 606 11.10 8.94 10.71
N GLU A 607 9.78 8.89 10.52
CA GLU A 607 8.89 8.04 11.31
C GLU A 607 8.68 6.65 10.68
N GLY A 608 9.20 6.43 9.47
CA GLY A 608 9.16 5.17 8.74
C GLY A 608 7.95 5.02 7.80
N TYR A 609 7.14 6.06 7.62
CA TYR A 609 6.09 6.11 6.61
C TYR A 609 6.71 6.11 5.22
N ARG A 610 6.13 5.32 4.33
CA ARG A 610 6.63 5.09 2.97
C ARG A 610 5.69 5.69 1.96
N SER A 611 6.22 6.32 0.92
CA SER A 611 5.41 6.74 -0.22
C SER A 611 4.89 5.52 -1.00
N PRO A 612 3.81 5.66 -1.79
CA PRO A 612 3.57 4.75 -2.90
C PRO A 612 4.80 4.65 -3.81
N VAL A 613 4.88 3.55 -4.56
CA VAL A 613 6.01 3.28 -5.44
C VAL A 613 5.90 4.07 -6.73
N ALA A 614 6.98 4.76 -7.11
CA ALA A 614 7.16 5.32 -8.43
C ALA A 614 7.64 4.21 -9.38
N PHE A 615 6.82 3.87 -10.37
CA PHE A 615 7.22 2.94 -11.42
C PHE A 615 8.09 3.67 -12.46
N PRO A 616 9.31 3.17 -12.75
CA PRO A 616 10.28 3.92 -13.53
C PRO A 616 10.03 3.79 -15.03
N GLY A 617 10.33 4.86 -15.77
CA GLY A 617 10.58 4.78 -17.21
C GLY A 617 11.97 4.21 -17.51
N ALA A 618 12.41 4.28 -18.78
CA ALA A 618 13.79 3.98 -19.15
C ALA A 618 14.49 5.21 -19.74
N ALA A 619 15.77 5.39 -19.42
CA ALA A 619 16.59 6.52 -19.87
C ALA A 619 17.98 6.06 -20.33
N LYS A 620 18.53 6.71 -21.36
CA LYS A 620 19.87 6.43 -21.95
C LYS A 620 20.96 7.42 -21.48
N GLU A 621 20.76 8.00 -20.31
CA GLU A 621 21.60 9.10 -19.78
C GLU A 621 22.91 8.65 -19.14
#